data_AF-A0A0R3X8M0-F1
#
_entry.id   AF-A0A0R3X8M0-F1
#
_cell.length_a   1.000
_cell.length_b   1.000
_cell.length_c   1.000
_cell.angle_alpha   90.00
_cell.angle_beta   90.00
_cell.angle_gamma   90.00
#
_symmetry.space_group_name_H-M   'P 1'
#
loop_
_entity.id
_entity.type
_entity.pdbx_description
1 polymer ?
#
loop_
_entity_poly.entity_id
_entity_poly.type
_entity_poly.pdbx_seq_one_letter_code
_entity_poly.pdbx_strand_id
1 'polypeptide(L)'
;MANDKIGSLTPAYVPMQKLSNKRRPMSGKRIIERALSQSKLTKKQKESIKRRAHLKRKAVKKPRFPRMYSVQNPKRKLQLRKVQCFKDHRRRVRKSITPGKILILLAGRHRGKRVVFLKMLSSGMLLVTGEYF
;
A
#
# COMPACT_ATOMS: atom_id res chain seq x y z
N MET A 1 36.23 20.98 3.93
CA MET A 1 35.14 21.05 4.92
C MET A 1 34.02 20.14 4.46
N ALA A 2 34.05 18.88 4.92
CA ALA A 2 33.09 17.85 4.54
C ALA A 2 32.31 17.45 5.80
N ASN A 3 31.09 17.95 5.92
CA ASN A 3 30.13 17.50 6.92
C ASN A 3 28.88 17.16 6.13
N ASP A 4 28.56 15.88 6.00
CA ASP A 4 27.17 15.45 5.94
C ASP A 4 27.04 13.96 6.26
N LYS A 5 26.82 13.72 7.55
CA LYS A 5 25.90 12.74 8.12
C LYS A 5 25.99 11.33 7.52
N ILE A 6 26.94 10.58 8.07
CA ILE A 6 26.81 9.14 8.27
C ILE A 6 25.53 8.92 9.08
N GLY A 7 24.44 8.63 8.38
CA GLY A 7 23.18 8.19 8.97
C GLY A 7 23.40 6.87 9.69
N SER A 8 23.24 6.93 11.01
CA SER A 8 23.25 5.83 11.98
C SER A 8 22.68 4.50 11.46
N LEU A 9 23.46 3.43 11.68
CA LEU A 9 23.09 2.02 11.86
C LEU A 9 21.61 1.63 11.55
N THR A 10 21.49 0.73 10.57
CA THR A 10 20.32 0.02 9.98
C THR A 10 19.06 -0.20 10.83
N PRO A 11 17.92 -0.50 10.17
CA PRO A 11 17.57 -1.93 10.15
C PRO A 11 17.31 -2.45 8.74
N ALA A 12 17.72 -3.70 8.55
CA ALA A 12 17.51 -4.51 7.36
C ALA A 12 16.05 -4.43 6.85
N TYR A 13 15.92 -4.30 5.52
CA TYR A 13 14.64 -4.31 4.81
C TYR A 13 13.84 -5.59 5.15
N VAL A 14 12.76 -5.45 5.93
CA VAL A 14 11.82 -6.55 6.24
C VAL A 14 10.77 -6.65 5.12
N PRO A 15 10.65 -7.77 4.39
CA PRO A 15 9.69 -7.88 3.29
C PRO A 15 8.23 -7.83 3.78
N MET A 16 7.48 -6.83 3.32
CA MET A 16 6.04 -6.61 3.61
C MET A 16 5.09 -7.62 2.93
N GLN A 17 5.31 -8.94 3.04
CA GLN A 17 4.37 -9.93 2.48
C GLN A 17 4.08 -11.16 3.36
N LYS A 18 4.47 -11.15 4.65
CA LYS A 18 3.97 -12.14 5.63
C LYS A 18 3.02 -11.54 6.67
N LEU A 19 2.23 -10.53 6.29
CA LEU A 19 1.33 -9.79 7.19
C LEU A 19 -0.16 -10.09 7.02
N SER A 20 -0.60 -10.89 6.05
CA SER A 20 -2.02 -11.27 5.95
C SER A 20 -2.45 -12.26 7.04
N ASN A 21 -1.51 -13.07 7.56
CA ASN A 21 -1.77 -14.05 8.62
C ASN A 21 -0.89 -13.88 9.88
N LYS A 22 -0.03 -12.85 9.96
CA LYS A 22 0.59 -12.49 11.25
C LYS A 22 -0.44 -11.71 12.04
N ARG A 23 -0.85 -12.27 13.18
CA ARG A 23 -1.58 -11.51 14.22
C ARG A 23 -0.83 -10.19 14.41
N ARG A 24 -1.43 -9.06 14.04
CA ARG A 24 -0.84 -7.74 14.30
C ARG A 24 -0.55 -7.68 15.80
N PRO A 25 0.69 -7.41 16.25
CA PRO A 25 0.96 -7.29 17.66
C PRO A 25 0.08 -6.17 18.21
N MET A 26 -0.71 -6.49 19.25
CA MET A 26 -1.51 -5.48 19.93
C MET A 26 -0.56 -4.45 20.54
N SER A 27 -0.88 -3.16 20.42
CA SER A 27 -0.08 -2.11 21.06
C SER A 27 0.01 -2.35 22.57
N GLY A 28 1.18 -2.09 23.18
CA GLY A 28 1.39 -2.30 24.62
C GLY A 28 0.33 -1.61 25.47
N LYS A 29 -0.06 -0.37 25.10
CA LYS A 29 -1.17 0.37 25.71
C LYS A 29 -2.48 -0.42 25.72
N ARG A 30 -2.85 -1.08 24.62
CA ARG A 30 -4.06 -1.92 24.54
C ARG A 30 -3.96 -3.19 25.40
N ILE A 31 -2.77 -3.73 25.60
CA ILE A 31 -2.57 -4.89 26.46
C ILE A 31 -2.83 -4.48 27.92
N ILE A 32 -2.28 -3.34 28.34
CA ILE A 32 -2.44 -2.78 29.69
C ILE A 32 -3.90 -2.41 29.96
N GLU A 33 -4.55 -1.66 29.06
CA GLU A 33 -5.98 -1.31 29.17
C GLU A 33 -6.88 -2.56 29.25
N ARG A 34 -6.55 -3.60 28.49
CA ARG A 34 -7.26 -4.88 28.55
C ARG A 34 -7.05 -5.62 29.87
N ALA A 35 -5.83 -5.62 30.41
CA ALA A 35 -5.54 -6.22 31.71
C ALA A 35 -6.28 -5.49 32.84
N LEU A 36 -6.26 -4.15 32.83
CA LEU A 36 -6.97 -3.30 33.80
C LEU A 36 -8.50 -3.44 33.72
N SER A 37 -9.06 -3.61 32.53
CA SER A 37 -10.50 -3.88 32.37
C SER A 37 -10.87 -5.29 32.82
N GLN A 38 -9.98 -6.28 32.64
CA GLN A 38 -10.22 -7.64 33.13
C GLN A 38 -10.08 -7.77 34.64
N SER A 39 -9.17 -7.03 35.29
CA SER A 39 -9.02 -7.10 36.76
C SER A 39 -10.28 -6.61 37.50
N LYS A 40 -11.01 -5.64 36.93
CA LYS A 40 -12.26 -5.08 37.48
C LYS A 40 -13.48 -6.01 37.44
N LEU A 41 -13.42 -7.10 36.68
CA LEU A 41 -14.57 -8.00 36.47
C LEU A 41 -14.58 -9.17 37.47
N THR A 42 -15.77 -9.50 37.97
CA THR A 42 -16.00 -10.68 38.82
C THR A 42 -15.78 -11.99 38.04
N LYS A 43 -15.52 -13.09 38.76
CA LYS A 43 -15.31 -14.43 38.16
C LYS A 43 -16.49 -14.86 37.28
N LYS A 44 -17.73 -14.62 37.74
CA LYS A 44 -18.98 -14.93 37.02
C LYS A 44 -19.11 -14.12 35.72
N GLN A 45 -18.74 -12.84 35.74
CA GLN A 45 -18.75 -11.98 34.55
C GLN A 45 -17.69 -12.41 33.52
N LYS A 46 -16.47 -12.75 33.96
CA LYS A 46 -15.41 -13.29 33.09
C LYS A 46 -15.86 -14.58 32.40
N GLU A 47 -16.52 -15.46 33.13
CA GLU A 47 -17.04 -16.72 32.61
C GLU A 47 -18.17 -16.50 31.60
N SER A 48 -19.10 -15.58 31.87
CA SER A 48 -20.15 -15.17 30.93
C SER A 48 -19.57 -14.61 29.61
N ILE A 49 -18.58 -13.72 29.69
CA ILE A 49 -17.88 -13.17 28.51
C ILE A 49 -17.19 -14.29 27.73
N LYS A 50 -16.53 -15.23 28.42
CA LYS A 50 -15.88 -16.39 27.79
C LYS A 50 -16.90 -17.27 27.07
N ARG A 51 -18.03 -17.61 27.71
CA ARG A 51 -19.13 -18.38 27.10
C ARG A 51 -19.68 -17.67 25.87
N ARG A 52 -19.95 -16.36 25.95
CA ARG A 52 -20.44 -15.54 24.83
C ARG A 52 -19.44 -15.50 23.66
N ALA A 53 -18.14 -15.40 23.95
CA ALA A 53 -17.09 -15.41 22.94
C ALA A 53 -16.97 -16.77 22.24
N HIS A 54 -17.16 -17.88 22.97
CA HIS A 54 -17.20 -19.23 22.40
C HIS A 54 -18.43 -19.46 21.52
N LEU A 55 -19.62 -19.04 21.98
CA LEU A 55 -20.88 -19.12 21.23
C LEU A 55 -20.85 -18.29 19.94
N LYS A 56 -20.15 -17.15 19.94
CA LYS A 56 -19.98 -16.26 18.77
C LYS A 56 -18.71 -16.53 17.94
N ARG A 57 -18.07 -17.71 18.06
CA ARG A 57 -16.96 -18.05 17.14
C ARG A 57 -17.50 -18.23 15.73
N LYS A 58 -17.39 -17.21 14.89
CA LYS A 58 -17.52 -17.39 13.43
C LYS A 58 -16.42 -18.35 12.99
N ALA A 59 -16.79 -19.54 12.54
CA ALA A 59 -15.87 -20.47 11.91
C ALA A 59 -15.34 -19.82 10.62
N VAL A 60 -14.12 -19.28 10.68
CA VAL A 60 -13.45 -18.78 9.47
C VAL A 60 -13.15 -20.00 8.60
N LYS A 61 -13.82 -20.10 7.45
CA LYS A 61 -13.54 -21.16 6.47
C LYS A 61 -12.06 -21.06 6.10
N LYS A 62 -11.26 -22.03 6.54
CA LYS A 62 -9.88 -22.17 6.06
C LYS A 62 -9.95 -22.41 4.54
N PRO A 63 -9.04 -21.83 3.74
CA PRO A 63 -9.00 -22.11 2.31
C PRO A 63 -8.85 -23.63 2.13
N ARG A 64 -9.84 -24.25 1.48
CA ARG A 64 -9.80 -25.68 1.14
C ARG A 64 -8.92 -25.86 -0.08
N PHE A 65 -8.28 -27.03 -0.18
CA PHE A 65 -7.55 -27.42 -1.38
C PHE A 65 -8.51 -27.41 -2.58
N PRO A 66 -8.09 -26.97 -3.77
CA PRO A 66 -8.92 -27.05 -4.97
C PRO A 66 -9.35 -28.50 -5.22
N ARG A 67 -10.60 -28.70 -5.65
CA ARG A 67 -11.16 -30.04 -5.91
C ARG A 67 -10.53 -30.72 -7.12
N MET A 68 -9.98 -29.95 -8.05
CA MET A 68 -9.33 -30.43 -9.28
C MET A 68 -7.96 -29.79 -9.43
N TYR A 69 -7.00 -30.56 -9.92
CA TYR A 69 -5.65 -30.12 -10.26
C TYR A 69 -5.37 -30.37 -11.75
N SER A 70 -4.51 -29.56 -12.35
CA SER A 70 -4.02 -29.84 -13.70
C SER A 70 -2.99 -30.97 -13.67
N VAL A 71 -2.99 -31.81 -14.72
CA VAL A 71 -2.02 -32.91 -14.87
C VAL A 71 -0.58 -32.37 -14.97
N GLN A 72 -0.41 -31.23 -15.65
CA GLN A 72 0.87 -30.53 -15.75
C GLN A 72 0.70 -29.08 -15.28
N ASN A 73 1.67 -28.60 -14.51
CA ASN A 73 1.72 -27.21 -14.06
C ASN A 73 2.84 -26.47 -14.80
N PRO A 74 2.59 -25.26 -15.33
CA PRO A 74 3.65 -24.49 -15.96
C PRO A 74 4.72 -24.09 -14.92
N LYS A 75 5.99 -24.16 -15.31
CA LYS A 75 7.09 -23.67 -14.49
C LYS A 75 6.92 -22.16 -14.30
N ARG A 76 7.11 -21.68 -13.06
CA ARG A 76 7.06 -20.25 -12.76
C ARG A 76 8.30 -19.55 -13.32
N LYS A 77 8.10 -18.34 -13.86
CA LYS A 77 9.20 -17.49 -14.30
C LYS A 77 10.05 -17.08 -13.09
N LEU A 78 11.37 -17.22 -13.20
CA LEU A 78 12.32 -16.78 -12.18
C LEU A 78 12.41 -15.24 -12.20
N GLN A 79 12.29 -14.59 -11.05
CA GLN A 79 12.50 -13.15 -10.93
C GLN A 79 13.96 -12.87 -10.54
N LEU A 80 14.79 -12.49 -11.51
CA LEU A 80 16.21 -12.18 -11.26
C LEU A 80 16.43 -10.84 -10.53
N ARG A 81 15.50 -9.89 -10.68
CA ARG A 81 15.54 -8.56 -10.03
C ARG A 81 14.14 -8.13 -9.64
N LYS A 82 14.04 -7.17 -8.72
CA LYS A 82 12.77 -6.52 -8.37
C LYS A 82 12.28 -5.71 -9.57
N VAL A 83 11.27 -6.22 -10.26
CA VAL A 83 10.55 -5.46 -11.29
C VAL A 83 9.55 -4.56 -10.59
N GLN A 84 9.65 -3.25 -10.81
CA GLN A 84 8.66 -2.30 -10.31
C GLN A 84 7.45 -2.30 -11.23
N CYS A 85 6.26 -2.42 -10.64
CA CYS A 85 5.01 -2.19 -11.36
C CYS A 85 4.89 -0.71 -11.74
N PHE A 86 4.11 -0.40 -12.77
CA PHE A 86 3.91 0.98 -13.25
C PHE A 86 3.56 1.96 -12.11
N LYS A 87 2.67 1.55 -11.20
CA LYS A 87 2.27 2.38 -10.04
C LYS A 87 3.42 2.80 -9.11
N ASP A 88 4.53 2.06 -9.11
CA ASP A 88 5.66 2.29 -8.21
C ASP A 88 6.78 3.12 -8.89
N HIS A 89 6.64 3.42 -10.18
CA HIS A 89 7.64 4.19 -10.93
C HIS A 89 7.66 5.66 -10.46
N ARG A 90 8.86 6.18 -10.23
CA ARG A 90 9.08 7.59 -9.91
C ARG A 90 8.80 8.45 -11.15
N ARG A 91 7.84 9.37 -11.05
CA ARG A 91 7.48 10.28 -12.14
C ARG A 91 8.24 11.59 -12.01
N ARG A 92 8.87 12.01 -13.10
CA ARG A 92 9.68 13.23 -13.17
C ARG A 92 9.19 14.08 -14.33
N VAL A 93 9.10 15.38 -14.09
CA VAL A 93 8.76 16.39 -15.10
C VAL A 93 9.96 17.33 -15.24
N ARG A 94 10.15 17.88 -16.46
CA ARG A 94 11.23 18.84 -16.74
C ARG A 94 11.00 20.11 -15.92
N LYS A 95 12.08 20.71 -15.40
CA LYS A 95 12.00 21.94 -14.58
C LYS A 95 11.31 23.12 -15.27
N SER A 96 11.35 23.18 -16.60
CA SER A 96 10.70 24.22 -17.40
C SER A 96 9.17 24.11 -17.45
N ILE A 97 8.61 22.96 -17.08
CA ILE A 97 7.17 22.71 -17.10
C ILE A 97 6.64 22.96 -15.69
N THR A 98 6.30 24.22 -15.44
CA THR A 98 5.69 24.69 -14.19
C THR A 98 4.21 25.01 -14.42
N PRO A 99 3.32 24.80 -13.42
CA PRO A 99 1.92 25.22 -13.50
C PRO A 99 1.77 26.65 -14.05
N GLY A 100 0.81 26.86 -14.95
CA GLY A 100 0.56 28.13 -15.64
C GLY A 100 1.40 28.35 -16.92
N LYS A 101 2.37 27.49 -17.24
CA LYS A 101 3.11 27.59 -18.51
C LYS A 101 2.27 27.14 -19.69
N ILE A 102 2.45 27.83 -20.82
CA ILE A 102 1.88 27.45 -22.10
C ILE A 102 2.76 26.36 -22.73
N LEU A 103 2.13 25.26 -23.10
CA LEU A 103 2.70 24.13 -23.83
C LEU A 103 2.17 24.14 -25.27
N ILE A 104 2.97 23.64 -26.21
CA ILE A 104 2.53 23.36 -27.58
C ILE A 104 2.39 21.85 -27.70
N LEU A 105 1.19 21.37 -28.03
CA LEU A 105 0.97 19.95 -28.26
C LEU A 105 1.54 19.58 -29.63
N LEU A 106 2.41 18.57 -29.66
CA LEU A 106 3.05 18.11 -30.90
C LEU A 106 2.28 16.98 -31.57
N ALA A 107 1.49 16.23 -30.81
CA ALA A 107 0.81 15.02 -31.26
C ALA A 107 -0.69 15.02 -30.87
N GLY A 108 -1.47 14.19 -31.56
CA GLY A 108 -2.91 14.06 -31.37
C GLY A 108 -3.74 15.09 -32.15
N ARG A 109 -5.06 15.07 -31.92
CA ARG A 109 -6.02 15.92 -32.65
C ARG A 109 -5.83 17.42 -32.39
N HIS A 110 -5.25 17.79 -31.26
CA HIS A 110 -4.98 19.18 -30.86
C HIS A 110 -3.53 19.61 -31.10
N ARG A 111 -2.82 18.95 -32.04
CA ARG A 111 -1.47 19.33 -32.43
C ARG A 111 -1.39 20.79 -32.90
N GLY A 112 -0.31 21.48 -32.57
CA GLY A 112 -0.09 22.90 -32.89
C GLY A 112 -0.84 23.89 -32.01
N LYS A 113 -1.81 23.43 -31.19
CA LYS A 113 -2.51 24.31 -30.25
C LYS A 113 -1.62 24.67 -29.07
N ARG A 114 -1.75 25.93 -28.62
CA ARG A 114 -1.16 26.47 -27.38
C ARG A 114 -2.11 26.18 -26.23
N VAL A 115 -1.61 25.58 -25.16
CA VAL A 115 -2.46 25.02 -24.10
C VAL A 115 -1.82 25.28 -22.73
N VAL A 116 -2.62 25.57 -21.69
CA VAL A 116 -2.11 25.93 -20.36
C VAL A 116 -1.93 24.69 -19.49
N PHE A 117 -0.75 24.53 -18.89
CA PHE A 117 -0.46 23.44 -17.96
C PHE A 117 -1.00 23.73 -16.56
N LEU A 118 -1.75 22.80 -15.98
CA LEU A 118 -2.32 22.95 -14.63
C LEU A 118 -1.48 22.23 -13.58
N LYS A 119 -1.37 20.91 -13.67
CA LYS A 119 -0.62 20.08 -12.71
C LYS A 119 -0.21 18.75 -13.31
N MET A 120 0.78 18.10 -12.71
CA MET A 120 1.11 16.70 -13.02
C MET A 120 0.14 15.77 -12.28
N LEU A 121 -0.37 14.75 -12.96
CA LEU A 121 -1.17 13.68 -12.36
C LEU A 121 -0.27 12.65 -11.65
N SER A 122 -0.84 11.83 -10.77
CA SER A 122 -0.11 10.73 -10.09
C SER A 122 0.48 9.70 -11.06
N SER A 123 -0.12 9.57 -12.25
CA SER A 123 0.39 8.75 -13.36
C SER A 123 1.60 9.36 -14.07
N GLY A 124 2.00 10.59 -13.77
CA GLY A 124 3.06 11.32 -14.47
C GLY A 124 2.63 11.96 -15.79
N MET A 125 1.33 11.93 -16.12
CA MET A 125 0.76 12.67 -17.25
C MET A 125 0.52 14.13 -16.86
N LEU A 126 0.47 15.01 -17.87
CA LEU A 126 0.22 16.44 -17.66
C LEU A 126 -1.27 16.73 -17.77
N LEU A 127 -1.87 17.29 -16.71
CA LEU A 127 -3.21 17.88 -16.80
C LEU A 127 -3.08 19.26 -17.42
N VAL A 128 -3.80 19.46 -18.50
CA VAL A 128 -3.66 20.60 -19.40
C VAL A 128 -5.07 21.09 -19.74
N THR A 129 -5.25 22.41 -19.83
CA THR A 129 -6.52 23.06 -20.19
C THR A 129 -6.32 23.98 -21.39
N GLY A 130 -7.21 23.90 -22.37
CA GLY A 130 -7.22 24.82 -23.50
C GLY A 130 -8.06 26.04 -23.21
N GLU A 131 -7.60 27.20 -23.66
CA GLU A 131 -8.51 28.32 -23.88
C GLU A 131 -9.43 27.92 -25.04
N TYR A 132 -10.74 27.93 -24.78
CA TYR A 132 -11.75 27.57 -25.78
C TYR A 132 -11.75 28.62 -26.90
N PHE A 133 -10.97 28.38 -27.95
CA PHE A 133 -11.09 29.00 -29.27
C PHE A 133 -10.89 27.95 -30.37
#